data_AF-A0ABD0QG02-F1
#
_entry.id   AF-A0ABD0QG02-F1
#
_cell.length_a   1.000
_cell.length_b   1.000
_cell.length_c   1.000
_cell.angle_alpha   90.00
_cell.angle_beta   90.00
_cell.angle_gamma   90.00
#
_symmetry.space_group_name_H-M   'P 1'
#
loop_
_entity.id
_entity.type
_entity.pdbx_description
1 polymer ?
#
loop_
_entity_poly.entity_id
_entity_poly.type
_entity_poly.pdbx_seq_one_letter_code
_entity_poly.pdbx_strand_id
1 'polypeptide(L)'
;MTSIVSDTAEAVDLCPEYNLYLKPIAKITVSVALPHLKTPGKSISNWEVMERLKSMVQPEQFSSLRISKSTMDFIRFEGEVENKSAVKRVLTKLDGKSIKLSGFTDILKIRAVENKADFPTRHDWDSFFRDAKDMNETVPGERPDTVHLEGLPCKWFSPKDGVPDRPSETVLRTVFQRFGKIRNVDIPMLDPYREEMTGKNFNTFSFGGHLNFEGYVQYQDHTGFVRAMDSLRGMKLMFKGDDGKAVACSIK
;
A
#
# COMPACT_ATOMS: atom_id res chain seq x y z
N MET A 1 -5.83 6.60 2.62
CA MET A 1 -5.25 7.96 2.66
C MET A 1 -4.34 8.12 1.45
N THR A 2 -4.50 9.20 0.68
CA THR A 2 -3.68 9.52 -0.50
C THR A 2 -2.44 10.31 -0.12
N SER A 3 -1.31 10.07 -0.79
CA SER A 3 -0.04 10.80 -0.65
C SER A 3 0.35 11.47 -1.95
N ILE A 4 0.96 12.66 -1.88
CA ILE A 4 1.54 13.32 -3.07
C ILE A 4 2.68 12.47 -3.63
N VAL A 5 2.78 12.42 -4.96
CA VAL A 5 3.89 11.79 -5.69
C VAL A 5 4.64 12.87 -6.46
N SER A 6 5.92 13.01 -6.17
CA SER A 6 6.82 13.98 -6.80
C SER A 6 7.55 13.43 -8.02
N ASP A 7 7.83 12.13 -8.05
CA ASP A 7 8.48 11.44 -9.17
C ASP A 7 7.61 10.28 -9.67
N THR A 8 7.20 10.42 -10.93
CA THR A 8 6.32 9.48 -11.63
C THR A 8 7.06 8.61 -12.66
N ALA A 9 8.39 8.65 -12.71
CA ALA A 9 9.19 7.99 -13.74
C ALA A 9 9.03 6.46 -13.79
N GLU A 10 8.83 5.82 -12.63
CA GLU A 10 8.62 4.37 -12.53
C GLU A 10 7.13 3.96 -12.65
N ALA A 11 6.22 4.90 -12.90
CA ALA A 11 4.80 4.59 -13.04
C ALA A 11 4.51 3.85 -14.35
N VAL A 12 3.65 2.85 -14.27
CA VAL A 12 3.19 2.04 -15.40
C VAL A 12 1.70 2.28 -15.60
N ASP A 13 1.28 2.36 -16.86
CA ASP A 13 -0.13 2.58 -17.20
C ASP A 13 -1.01 1.46 -16.62
N LEU A 14 -2.07 1.85 -15.92
CA LEU A 14 -3.16 0.94 -15.57
C LEU A 14 -4.35 1.18 -16.50
N CYS A 15 -4.86 2.41 -16.49
CA CYS A 15 -5.95 2.85 -17.35
C CYS A 15 -5.81 4.36 -17.64
N PRO A 16 -5.11 4.73 -18.72
CA PRO A 16 -4.88 6.13 -19.09
C PRO A 16 -6.17 6.92 -19.32
N GLU A 17 -7.25 6.28 -19.75
CA GLU A 17 -8.58 6.90 -19.94
C GLU A 17 -9.10 7.56 -18.65
N TYR A 18 -8.78 6.98 -17.50
CA TYR A 18 -9.14 7.47 -16.17
C TYR A 18 -7.94 8.07 -15.42
N ASN A 19 -6.83 8.35 -16.11
CA ASN A 19 -5.59 8.84 -15.53
C ASN A 19 -5.03 7.96 -14.38
N LEU A 20 -5.24 6.65 -14.47
CA LEU A 20 -4.80 5.69 -13.46
C LEU A 20 -3.55 4.94 -13.90
N TYR A 21 -2.62 4.81 -12.95
CA TYR A 21 -1.30 4.21 -13.12
C TYR A 21 -0.96 3.36 -11.89
N LEU A 22 -0.07 2.41 -12.06
CA LEU A 22 0.55 1.68 -10.95
C LEU A 22 1.96 2.21 -10.73
N LYS A 23 2.28 2.60 -9.49
CA LYS A 23 3.63 3.02 -9.11
C LYS A 23 4.25 2.00 -8.16
N PRO A 24 5.50 1.54 -8.40
CA PRO A 24 6.20 0.66 -7.46
C PRO A 24 6.32 1.28 -6.09
N ILE A 25 6.10 0.46 -5.07
CA ILE A 25 6.33 0.81 -3.68
C ILE A 25 7.80 0.51 -3.35
N ALA A 26 8.54 1.55 -2.95
CA ALA A 26 9.95 1.46 -2.60
C ALA A 26 10.11 1.56 -1.08
N LYS A 27 10.08 0.42 -0.37
CA LYS A 27 10.10 0.34 1.10
C LYS A 27 11.45 -0.05 1.67
N ILE A 28 11.75 0.51 2.83
CA ILE A 28 12.95 0.24 3.63
C ILE A 28 12.53 0.00 5.07
N THR A 29 13.10 -1.01 5.71
CA THR A 29 13.01 -1.19 7.15
C THR A 29 14.31 -0.71 7.79
N VAL A 30 14.20 0.23 8.73
CA VAL A 30 15.35 0.76 9.48
C VAL A 30 15.20 0.39 10.94
N SER A 31 16.15 -0.36 11.49
CA SER A 31 16.21 -0.71 12.91
C SER A 31 17.36 0.03 13.58
N VAL A 32 17.05 0.74 14.66
CA VAL A 32 18.01 1.48 15.48
C VAL A 32 18.14 0.76 16.82
N ALA A 33 19.32 0.25 17.13
CA ALA A 33 19.59 -0.40 18.40
C ALA A 33 19.64 0.64 19.53
N LEU A 34 18.89 0.40 20.59
CA LEU A 34 18.89 1.22 21.79
C LEU A 34 19.90 0.66 22.81
N PRO A 35 20.54 1.51 23.62
CA PRO A 35 21.46 1.08 24.66
C PRO A 35 20.68 0.72 25.94
N HIS A 36 21.24 -0.16 26.76
CA HIS A 36 20.75 -0.33 28.12
C HIS A 36 21.13 0.89 28.95
N LEU A 37 20.17 1.80 29.11
CA LEU A 37 20.37 3.06 29.83
C LEU A 37 20.72 2.79 31.30
N LYS A 38 21.92 3.22 31.71
CA LYS A 38 22.43 3.04 33.07
C LYS A 38 21.81 3.99 34.10
N THR A 39 21.21 5.10 33.63
CA THR A 39 20.65 6.14 34.49
C THR A 39 19.13 6.05 34.52
N PRO A 40 18.52 5.83 35.70
CA PRO A 40 17.06 5.85 35.85
C PRO A 40 16.47 7.19 35.40
N GLY A 41 15.35 7.15 34.68
CA GLY A 41 14.61 8.35 34.27
C GLY A 41 15.08 9.04 32.97
N LYS A 42 16.18 8.59 32.34
CA LYS A 42 16.51 8.99 30.98
C LYS A 42 15.79 8.09 29.97
N SER A 43 15.23 8.68 28.92
CA SER A 43 14.59 7.94 27.82
C SER A 43 15.03 8.51 26.47
N ILE A 44 15.13 7.64 25.47
CA ILE A 44 15.44 8.06 24.10
C ILE A 44 14.14 8.42 23.39
N SER A 45 14.09 9.63 22.82
CA SER A 45 12.94 10.09 22.06
C SER A 45 12.89 9.44 20.68
N ASN A 46 11.80 8.76 20.38
CA ASN A 46 11.55 8.20 19.05
C ASN A 46 11.58 9.26 17.94
N TRP A 47 11.11 10.47 18.25
CA TRP A 47 11.12 11.60 17.32
C TRP A 47 12.54 12.08 17.02
N GLU A 48 13.41 12.19 18.04
CA GLU A 48 14.81 12.58 17.83
C GLU A 48 15.53 11.56 16.93
N VAL A 49 15.30 10.27 17.17
CA VAL A 49 15.84 9.20 16.30
C VAL A 49 15.31 9.35 14.87
N MET A 50 14.01 9.61 14.69
CA MET A 50 13.40 9.81 13.38
C MET A 50 14.03 10.99 12.63
N GLU A 51 14.21 12.14 13.28
CA GLU A 51 14.81 13.32 12.66
C GLU A 51 16.28 13.11 12.31
N ARG A 52 17.03 12.39 13.14
CA ARG A 52 18.40 11.99 12.81
C ARG A 52 18.44 11.11 11.55
N LEU A 53 17.55 10.14 11.44
CA LEU A 53 17.44 9.30 10.23
C LEU A 53 17.12 10.14 8.98
N LYS A 54 16.16 11.08 9.07
CA LYS A 54 15.83 11.99 7.96
C LYS A 54 17.01 12.88 7.55
N SER A 55 17.76 13.39 8.53
CA SER A 55 18.95 14.21 8.27
C SER A 55 20.04 13.42 7.55
N MET A 56 20.26 12.15 7.95
CA MET A 56 21.30 11.31 7.35
C MET A 56 21.06 10.98 5.86
N VAL A 57 19.80 10.97 5.40
CA VAL A 57 19.48 10.53 4.04
C VAL A 57 19.54 11.65 2.99
N GLN A 58 19.59 12.91 3.42
CA GLN A 58 19.64 14.09 2.53
C GLN A 58 20.72 13.97 1.44
N PRO A 59 20.43 14.30 0.16
CA PRO A 59 19.23 15.00 -0.31
C PRO A 59 17.99 14.10 -0.54
N GLU A 60 18.10 12.78 -0.33
CA GLU A 60 16.94 11.90 -0.39
C GLU A 60 15.98 12.20 0.75
N GLN A 61 14.70 11.92 0.52
CA GLN A 61 13.65 12.12 1.51
C GLN A 61 12.80 10.86 1.62
N PHE A 62 12.31 10.59 2.83
CA PHE A 62 11.26 9.62 3.03
C PHE A 62 9.92 10.27 2.64
N SER A 63 9.18 9.64 1.73
CA SER A 63 7.80 10.03 1.43
C SER A 63 6.86 9.67 2.60
N SER A 64 7.22 8.63 3.35
CA SER A 64 6.61 8.27 4.64
C SER A 64 7.66 7.62 5.53
N LEU A 65 7.65 7.93 6.82
CA LEU A 65 8.51 7.27 7.81
C LEU A 65 7.72 7.08 9.10
N ARG A 66 7.36 5.84 9.40
CA ARG A 66 6.54 5.48 10.56
C ARG A 66 7.24 4.49 11.46
N ILE A 67 6.94 4.53 12.75
CA ILE A 67 7.40 3.52 13.69
C ILE A 67 6.53 2.29 13.51
N SER A 68 7.16 1.17 13.17
CA SER A 68 6.49 -0.14 13.05
C SER A 68 6.56 -0.93 14.35
N LYS A 69 7.65 -0.79 15.12
CA LYS A 69 7.84 -1.47 16.41
C LYS A 69 8.79 -0.67 17.28
N SER A 70 8.50 -0.59 18.58
CA SER A 70 9.38 0.02 19.58
C SER A 70 9.51 -0.94 20.76
N THR A 71 10.74 -1.17 21.21
CA THR A 71 11.07 -2.05 22.35
C THR A 71 12.14 -1.38 23.21
N MET A 72 12.54 -2.00 24.33
CA MET A 72 13.67 -1.53 25.12
C MET A 72 15.01 -1.66 24.38
N ASP A 73 15.11 -2.58 23.42
CA ASP A 73 16.39 -2.91 22.74
C ASP A 73 16.52 -2.24 21.36
N PHE A 74 15.41 -1.89 20.71
CA PHE A 74 15.43 -1.25 19.40
C PHE A 74 14.14 -0.50 19.05
N ILE A 75 14.26 0.44 18.12
CA ILE A 75 13.15 1.07 17.40
C ILE A 75 13.24 0.66 15.93
N ARG A 76 12.14 0.18 15.37
CA ARG A 76 12.03 -0.19 13.96
C ARG A 76 11.10 0.77 13.22
N PHE A 77 11.61 1.38 12.18
CA PHE A 77 10.89 2.24 11.27
C PHE A 77 10.60 1.50 9.96
N GLU A 78 9.43 1.78 9.40
CA GLU A 78 9.09 1.48 8.02
C GLU A 78 9.11 2.81 7.26
N GLY A 79 10.05 2.94 6.33
CA GLY A 79 10.20 4.09 5.46
C GLY A 79 9.79 3.74 4.04
N GLU A 80 9.09 4.65 3.38
CA GLU A 80 8.89 4.64 1.93
C GLU A 80 9.70 5.78 1.33
N VAL A 81 10.33 5.52 0.19
CA VAL A 81 11.07 6.50 -0.61
C VAL A 81 10.49 6.56 -2.01
N GLU A 82 10.95 7.52 -2.81
CA GLU A 82 10.23 7.87 -4.02
C GLU A 82 10.35 6.85 -5.16
N ASN A 83 11.50 6.17 -5.28
CA ASN A 83 11.76 5.20 -6.34
C ASN A 83 12.81 4.16 -5.91
N LYS A 84 13.00 3.09 -6.70
CA LYS A 84 13.94 2.01 -6.37
C LYS A 84 15.40 2.47 -6.34
N SER A 85 15.75 3.48 -7.14
CA SER A 85 17.12 4.03 -7.13
C SER A 85 17.42 4.76 -5.82
N ALA A 86 16.43 5.47 -5.25
CA ALA A 86 16.53 6.15 -3.97
C ALA A 86 16.72 5.15 -2.83
N VAL A 87 16.13 3.96 -2.90
CA VAL A 87 16.34 2.88 -1.91
C VAL A 87 17.82 2.57 -1.76
N LYS A 88 18.52 2.31 -2.88
CA LYS A 88 19.95 1.99 -2.86
C LYS A 88 20.79 3.11 -2.23
N ARG A 89 20.46 4.37 -2.55
CA ARG A 89 21.16 5.55 -2.01
C ARG A 89 20.89 5.72 -0.51
N VAL A 90 19.66 5.53 -0.05
CA VAL A 90 19.28 5.59 1.36
C VAL A 90 19.95 4.46 2.16
N LEU A 91 19.95 3.23 1.64
CA LEU A 91 20.63 2.10 2.29
C LEU A 91 22.12 2.37 2.48
N THR A 92 22.80 2.91 1.46
CA THR A 92 24.23 3.27 1.55
C THR A 92 24.52 4.28 2.67
N LYS A 93 23.56 5.18 2.96
CA LYS A 93 23.69 6.22 3.99
C LYS A 93 23.29 5.76 5.39
N LEU A 94 22.52 4.68 5.51
CA LEU A 94 21.97 4.23 6.80
C LEU A 94 22.56 2.90 7.27
N ASP A 95 22.65 1.91 6.40
CA ASP A 95 23.02 0.56 6.83
C ASP A 95 24.47 0.50 7.34
N GLY A 96 24.64 -0.14 8.49
CA GLY A 96 25.93 -0.22 9.19
C GLY A 96 26.44 1.12 9.75
N LYS A 97 25.68 2.22 9.63
CA LYS A 97 26.03 3.51 10.24
C LYS A 97 25.54 3.60 11.68
N SER A 98 25.85 4.71 12.32
CA SER A 98 25.47 4.96 13.71
C SER A 98 25.05 6.40 13.92
N ILE A 99 24.18 6.62 14.90
CA ILE A 99 23.77 7.95 15.37
C ILE A 99 24.19 8.16 16.81
N LYS A 100 24.56 9.40 17.13
CA LYS A 100 24.77 9.88 18.50
C LYS A 100 23.67 10.88 18.83
N LEU A 101 22.94 10.63 19.90
CA LEU A 101 21.87 11.51 20.36
C LEU A 101 22.39 12.52 21.36
N SER A 102 21.72 13.67 21.44
CA SER A 102 22.10 14.70 22.41
C SER A 102 21.81 14.21 23.84
N GLY A 103 22.74 14.44 24.78
CA GLY A 103 22.57 14.02 26.17
C GLY A 103 22.82 12.53 26.46
N PHE A 104 23.23 11.76 25.45
CA PHE A 104 23.63 10.35 25.57
C PHE A 104 25.10 10.14 25.15
N THR A 105 25.80 9.29 25.89
CA THR A 105 27.18 8.88 25.57
C THR A 105 27.20 7.72 24.58
N ASP A 106 26.16 6.90 24.59
CA ASP A 106 26.03 5.70 23.77
C ASP A 106 25.82 6.03 22.28
N ILE A 107 26.39 5.17 21.44
CA ILE A 107 26.28 5.23 19.98
C ILE A 107 25.23 4.20 19.55
N LEU A 108 24.19 4.65 18.86
CA LEU A 108 23.11 3.78 18.40
C LEU A 108 23.43 3.26 17.01
N LYS A 109 23.51 1.93 16.88
CA LYS A 109 23.80 1.27 15.60
C LYS A 109 22.54 1.19 14.74
N ILE A 110 22.69 1.43 13.45
CA ILE A 110 21.62 1.37 12.46
C ILE A 110 21.81 0.12 11.60
N ARG A 111 20.71 -0.60 11.38
CA ARG A 111 20.60 -1.62 10.34
C ARG A 111 19.44 -1.24 9.42
N ALA A 112 19.69 -1.16 8.13
CA ALA A 112 18.66 -0.82 7.15
C ALA A 112 18.63 -1.87 6.04
N VAL A 113 17.43 -2.30 5.65
CA VAL A 113 17.23 -3.30 4.60
C VAL A 113 16.10 -2.87 3.67
N GLU A 114 16.23 -3.17 2.38
CA GLU A 114 15.11 -3.06 1.44
C GLU A 114 14.05 -4.08 1.83
N ASN A 115 12.81 -3.62 1.99
CA ASN A 115 11.70 -4.48 2.33
C ASN A 115 10.81 -4.68 1.10
N LYS A 116 10.54 -5.94 0.76
CA LYS A 116 9.54 -6.26 -0.27
C LYS A 116 8.15 -6.06 0.33
N ALA A 117 7.21 -5.59 -0.48
CA ALA A 117 5.83 -5.43 -0.04
C ALA A 117 5.28 -6.79 0.41
N ASP A 118 4.57 -6.78 1.54
CA ASP A 118 3.78 -7.91 2.00
C ASP A 118 2.58 -8.05 1.06
N PHE A 119 2.55 -9.12 0.27
CA PHE A 119 1.55 -9.36 -0.75
C PHE A 119 1.42 -10.87 -1.00
N PRO A 120 0.20 -11.41 -1.19
CA PRO A 120 0.00 -12.83 -1.43
C PRO A 120 0.87 -13.37 -2.58
N THR A 121 1.56 -14.48 -2.32
CA THR A 121 2.29 -15.23 -3.33
C THR A 121 1.33 -16.17 -4.04
N ARG A 122 1.78 -16.68 -5.21
CA ARG A 122 1.03 -17.72 -5.91
C ARG A 122 0.76 -18.94 -5.05
N HIS A 123 1.74 -19.32 -4.24
CA HIS A 123 1.60 -20.42 -3.31
C HIS A 123 0.50 -20.16 -2.27
N ASP A 124 0.38 -18.94 -1.76
CA ASP A 124 -0.59 -18.59 -0.72
C ASP A 124 -2.03 -18.76 -1.21
N TRP A 125 -2.35 -18.24 -2.40
CA TRP A 125 -3.70 -18.40 -2.94
C TRP A 125 -3.94 -19.79 -3.54
N ASP A 126 -2.96 -20.43 -4.17
CA ASP A 126 -3.17 -21.79 -4.70
C ASP A 126 -3.44 -22.79 -3.55
N SER A 127 -2.81 -22.59 -2.38
CA SER A 127 -3.02 -23.45 -1.20
C SER A 127 -4.37 -23.19 -0.53
N PHE A 128 -4.80 -21.92 -0.43
CA PHE A 128 -6.10 -21.56 0.15
C PHE A 128 -7.27 -22.28 -0.53
N PHE A 129 -7.22 -22.42 -1.86
CA PHE A 129 -8.28 -23.11 -2.61
C PHE A 129 -8.05 -24.63 -2.71
N ARG A 130 -6.80 -25.11 -2.78
CA ARG A 130 -6.50 -26.55 -2.89
C ARG A 130 -7.00 -27.37 -1.70
N ASP A 131 -6.95 -26.81 -0.50
CA ASP A 131 -7.41 -27.51 0.71
C ASP A 131 -8.95 -27.50 0.86
N ALA A 132 -9.68 -26.82 -0.06
CA ALA A 132 -11.13 -26.88 -0.11
C ALA A 132 -11.59 -28.19 -0.77
N LYS A 133 -12.42 -28.96 -0.04
CA LYS A 133 -12.84 -30.32 -0.43
C LYS A 133 -13.59 -30.41 -1.77
N ASP A 134 -14.14 -29.29 -2.25
CA ASP A 134 -14.99 -29.20 -3.44
C ASP A 134 -14.39 -28.27 -4.53
N MET A 135 -13.07 -28.09 -4.55
CA MET A 135 -12.40 -27.19 -5.51
C MET A 135 -12.38 -27.77 -6.94
N ASN A 136 -12.98 -27.06 -7.90
CA ASN A 136 -12.80 -27.34 -9.34
C ASN A 136 -12.13 -26.15 -10.06
N GLU A 137 -10.92 -26.36 -10.57
CA GLU A 137 -10.14 -25.35 -11.30
C GLU A 137 -10.83 -24.80 -12.57
N THR A 138 -11.85 -25.48 -13.08
CA THR A 138 -12.62 -25.06 -14.26
C THR A 138 -13.90 -24.29 -13.93
N VAL A 139 -14.32 -24.28 -12.66
CA VAL A 139 -15.58 -23.65 -12.21
C VAL A 139 -15.30 -22.29 -11.56
N PRO A 140 -15.93 -21.20 -12.03
CA PRO A 140 -15.82 -19.89 -11.37
C PRO A 140 -16.34 -19.93 -9.93
N GLY A 141 -15.69 -19.23 -9.01
CA GLY A 141 -16.01 -19.24 -7.58
C GLY A 141 -15.45 -20.42 -6.78
N GLU A 142 -15.03 -21.50 -7.43
CA GLU A 142 -14.33 -22.64 -6.81
C GLU A 142 -12.81 -22.59 -7.05
N ARG A 143 -12.30 -21.44 -7.52
CA ARG A 143 -10.88 -21.19 -7.81
C ARG A 143 -10.52 -19.73 -7.51
N PRO A 144 -9.22 -19.39 -7.40
CA PRO A 144 -8.79 -17.99 -7.38
C PRO A 144 -9.18 -17.30 -8.70
N ASP A 145 -10.28 -16.57 -8.68
CA ASP A 145 -10.80 -15.78 -9.81
C ASP A 145 -11.20 -14.36 -9.41
N THR A 146 -11.24 -14.06 -8.11
CA THR A 146 -11.76 -12.80 -7.56
C THR A 146 -10.65 -12.02 -6.87
N VAL A 147 -10.44 -10.78 -7.31
CA VAL A 147 -9.56 -9.81 -6.64
C VAL A 147 -10.43 -8.90 -5.79
N HIS A 148 -10.19 -8.87 -4.49
CA HIS A 148 -10.75 -7.90 -3.56
C HIS A 148 -9.76 -6.75 -3.43
N LEU A 149 -10.25 -5.51 -3.56
CA LEU A 149 -9.45 -4.29 -3.53
C LEU A 149 -10.04 -3.38 -2.45
N GLU A 150 -9.24 -2.96 -1.48
CA GLU A 150 -9.69 -2.03 -0.45
C GLU A 150 -8.99 -0.67 -0.52
N GLY A 151 -9.69 0.36 -0.04
CA GLY A 151 -9.11 1.70 0.17
C GLY A 151 -8.98 2.53 -1.10
N LEU A 152 -9.69 2.17 -2.18
CA LEU A 152 -9.68 2.90 -3.45
C LEU A 152 -10.44 4.23 -3.31
N PRO A 153 -9.91 5.39 -3.75
CA PRO A 153 -10.63 6.65 -3.68
C PRO A 153 -11.85 6.69 -4.61
N CYS A 154 -13.03 7.04 -4.10
CA CYS A 154 -14.27 7.06 -4.89
C CYS A 154 -14.14 7.94 -6.13
N LYS A 155 -13.64 9.16 -5.96
CA LYS A 155 -13.44 10.15 -7.02
C LYS A 155 -12.62 9.64 -8.21
N TRP A 156 -11.67 8.73 -7.98
CA TRP A 156 -10.82 8.17 -9.03
C TRP A 156 -11.55 7.15 -9.91
N PHE A 157 -12.66 6.61 -9.40
CA PHE A 157 -13.50 5.62 -10.05
C PHE A 157 -14.91 6.14 -10.33
N SER A 158 -15.13 7.46 -10.24
CA SER A 158 -16.37 8.11 -10.65
C SER A 158 -16.32 8.44 -12.15
N PRO A 159 -17.47 8.44 -12.85
CA PRO A 159 -17.56 9.03 -14.18
C PRO A 159 -17.17 10.52 -14.16
N LYS A 160 -16.68 11.06 -15.28
CA LYS A 160 -16.19 12.45 -15.36
C LYS A 160 -17.20 13.50 -14.89
N ASP A 161 -18.49 13.27 -15.15
CA ASP A 161 -19.61 14.13 -14.74
C ASP A 161 -20.41 13.53 -13.56
N GLY A 162 -19.84 12.57 -12.85
CA GLY A 162 -20.49 11.85 -11.75
C GLY A 162 -20.40 12.56 -10.41
N VAL A 163 -21.12 12.04 -9.42
CA VAL A 163 -20.97 12.45 -8.02
C VAL A 163 -19.62 11.95 -7.49
N PRO A 164 -18.72 12.82 -6.99
CA PRO A 164 -17.35 12.43 -6.60
C PRO A 164 -17.26 11.35 -5.52
N ASP A 165 -18.27 11.25 -4.66
CA ASP A 165 -18.31 10.27 -3.57
C ASP A 165 -19.00 8.96 -3.97
N ARG A 166 -19.36 8.82 -5.25
CA ARG A 166 -20.01 7.63 -5.79
C ARG A 166 -19.12 6.98 -6.87
N PRO A 167 -18.42 5.88 -6.55
CA PRO A 167 -17.68 5.13 -7.55
C PRO A 167 -18.63 4.44 -8.53
N SER A 168 -18.10 3.96 -9.65
CA SER A 168 -18.85 3.27 -10.69
C SER A 168 -18.28 1.88 -10.99
N GLU A 169 -19.16 0.89 -10.97
CA GLU A 169 -18.84 -0.47 -11.41
C GLU A 169 -18.34 -0.52 -12.86
N THR A 170 -18.90 0.31 -13.74
CA THR A 170 -18.45 0.43 -15.13
C THR A 170 -17.00 0.91 -15.19
N VAL A 171 -16.65 1.93 -14.42
CA VAL A 171 -15.27 2.45 -14.36
C VAL A 171 -14.33 1.40 -13.78
N LEU A 172 -14.70 0.76 -12.66
CA LEU A 172 -13.92 -0.30 -12.04
C LEU A 172 -13.66 -1.45 -13.03
N ARG A 173 -14.70 -1.88 -13.77
CA ARG A 173 -14.59 -2.87 -14.83
C ARG A 173 -13.62 -2.42 -15.92
N THR A 174 -13.76 -1.19 -16.44
CA THR A 174 -12.88 -0.66 -17.50
C THR A 174 -11.42 -0.57 -17.06
N VAL A 175 -11.17 -0.23 -15.80
CA VAL A 175 -9.81 -0.14 -15.26
C VAL A 175 -9.15 -1.51 -15.18
N PHE A 176 -9.86 -2.52 -14.67
CA PHE A 176 -9.28 -3.84 -14.41
C PHE A 176 -9.42 -4.84 -15.56
N GLN A 177 -10.24 -4.57 -16.59
CA GLN A 177 -10.38 -5.47 -17.74
C GLN A 177 -9.08 -5.65 -18.56
N ARG A 178 -8.09 -4.76 -18.37
CA ARG A 178 -6.76 -4.89 -18.97
C ARG A 178 -6.07 -6.21 -18.62
N PHE A 179 -6.35 -6.76 -17.43
CA PHE A 179 -5.73 -8.01 -16.99
C PHE A 179 -6.42 -9.26 -17.57
N GLY A 180 -7.69 -9.16 -17.93
CA GLY A 180 -8.48 -10.25 -18.50
C GLY A 180 -9.97 -9.91 -18.54
N LYS A 181 -10.75 -10.76 -19.21
CA LYS A 181 -12.19 -10.57 -19.33
C LYS A 181 -12.86 -10.72 -17.95
N ILE A 182 -13.65 -9.73 -17.57
CA ILE A 182 -14.32 -9.69 -16.26
C ILE A 182 -15.70 -10.33 -16.37
N ARG A 183 -15.98 -11.28 -15.46
CA ARG A 183 -17.28 -11.91 -15.25
C ARG A 183 -18.20 -10.96 -14.51
N ASN A 184 -17.80 -10.54 -13.31
CA ASN A 184 -18.58 -9.67 -12.46
C ASN A 184 -17.70 -8.62 -11.78
N VAL A 185 -18.30 -7.48 -11.46
CA VAL A 185 -17.77 -6.50 -10.52
C VAL A 185 -18.82 -6.24 -9.46
N ASP A 186 -18.39 -5.96 -8.24
CA ASP A 186 -19.29 -5.62 -7.14
C ASP A 186 -18.63 -4.51 -6.31
N ILE A 187 -19.39 -3.46 -6.01
CA ILE A 187 -18.99 -2.39 -5.10
C ILE A 187 -20.02 -2.36 -3.95
N PRO A 188 -19.69 -2.91 -2.77
CA PRO A 188 -20.64 -3.07 -1.67
C PRO A 188 -21.39 -1.82 -1.26
N MET A 189 -20.73 -0.65 -1.28
CA MET A 189 -21.35 0.61 -0.89
C MET A 189 -22.42 1.13 -1.88
N LEU A 190 -22.56 0.50 -3.06
CA LEU A 190 -23.62 0.82 -4.01
C LEU A 190 -24.89 -0.01 -3.78
N ASP A 191 -24.85 -1.03 -2.92
CA ASP A 191 -25.99 -1.89 -2.59
C ASP A 191 -26.73 -1.37 -1.33
N PRO A 192 -27.96 -0.86 -1.47
CA PRO A 192 -28.72 -0.31 -0.35
C PRO A 192 -29.20 -1.37 0.66
N TYR A 193 -29.18 -2.67 0.33
CA TYR A 193 -29.69 -3.73 1.19
C TYR A 193 -28.60 -4.48 1.98
N ARG A 194 -27.33 -4.20 1.71
CA ARG A 194 -26.20 -4.96 2.28
C ARG A 194 -25.85 -4.56 3.72
N GLU A 195 -26.25 -3.36 4.13
CA GLU A 195 -26.16 -2.91 5.53
C GLU A 195 -26.96 -3.81 6.47
N GLU A 196 -28.09 -4.36 6.01
CA GLU A 196 -28.97 -5.21 6.81
C GLU A 196 -28.43 -6.66 6.96
N MET A 197 -27.70 -7.17 5.96
CA MET A 197 -27.28 -8.58 5.92
C MET A 197 -25.95 -8.88 6.62
N THR A 198 -25.02 -7.91 6.66
CA THR A 198 -23.64 -8.22 7.04
C THR A 198 -23.36 -8.15 8.53
N GLY A 199 -24.26 -7.59 9.36
CA GLY A 199 -24.09 -7.46 10.81
C GLY A 199 -22.80 -6.75 11.26
N LYS A 200 -22.02 -6.26 10.29
CA LYS A 200 -20.76 -5.56 10.47
C LYS A 200 -21.10 -4.09 10.46
N ASN A 201 -20.78 -3.43 11.57
CA ASN A 201 -20.53 -2.00 11.57
C ASN A 201 -19.36 -1.74 10.60
N PHE A 202 -19.64 -1.61 9.29
CA PHE A 202 -18.83 -0.71 8.48
C PHE A 202 -18.76 0.57 9.28
N ASN A 203 -17.57 1.05 9.63
CA ASN A 203 -17.40 2.22 10.51
C ASN A 203 -18.17 3.42 9.95
N THR A 204 -19.43 3.53 10.36
CA THR A 204 -20.46 4.48 9.97
C THR A 204 -20.35 5.68 10.87
N PHE A 205 -19.21 6.38 10.84
CA PHE A 205 -19.15 7.78 11.27
C PHE A 205 -18.03 8.49 10.51
N SER A 206 -18.26 8.74 9.22
CA SER A 206 -17.65 9.87 8.53
C SER A 206 -18.78 10.84 8.19
N PHE A 207 -18.94 11.86 9.03
CA PHE A 207 -19.75 13.04 8.75
C PHE A 207 -19.10 13.72 7.52
N GLY A 208 -19.45 13.30 6.30
CA GLY A 208 -18.77 13.75 5.08
C GLY A 208 -18.69 12.77 3.88
N GLY A 209 -19.36 11.62 3.90
CA GLY A 209 -19.37 10.67 2.77
C GLY A 209 -18.18 9.69 2.76
N HIS A 210 -18.33 8.56 2.05
CA HIS A 210 -17.26 7.59 1.86
C HIS A 210 -16.27 8.09 0.81
N LEU A 211 -15.12 8.61 1.24
CA LEU A 211 -14.05 9.04 0.34
C LEU A 211 -13.33 7.87 -0.34
N ASN A 212 -13.42 6.68 0.25
CA ASN A 212 -12.80 5.46 -0.21
C ASN A 212 -13.82 4.31 -0.24
N PHE A 213 -13.66 3.39 -1.18
CA PHE A 213 -14.49 2.20 -1.36
C PHE A 213 -13.66 0.92 -1.40
N GLU A 214 -14.35 -0.21 -1.25
CA GLU A 214 -13.83 -1.52 -1.61
C GLU A 214 -14.57 -2.06 -2.84
N GLY A 215 -13.89 -2.89 -3.64
CA GLY A 215 -14.47 -3.48 -4.83
C GLY A 215 -13.98 -4.90 -5.06
N TYR A 216 -14.84 -5.71 -5.66
CA TYR A 216 -14.55 -7.08 -6.04
C TYR A 216 -14.54 -7.17 -7.56
N VAL A 217 -13.48 -7.74 -8.12
CA VAL A 217 -13.33 -7.96 -9.56
C VAL A 217 -13.16 -9.46 -9.82
N GLN A 218 -14.17 -10.07 -10.44
CA GLN A 218 -14.19 -11.49 -10.77
C GLN A 218 -13.82 -11.70 -12.23
N TYR A 219 -12.72 -12.38 -12.50
CA TYR A 219 -12.28 -12.72 -13.86
C TYR A 219 -13.01 -13.96 -14.37
N GLN A 220 -13.20 -14.03 -15.70
CA GLN A 220 -13.70 -15.25 -16.34
C GLN A 220 -12.66 -16.36 -16.27
N ASP A 221 -11.38 -16.04 -16.43
CA ASP A 221 -10.28 -16.98 -16.48
C ASP A 221 -9.28 -16.76 -15.35
N HIS A 222 -8.75 -17.85 -14.79
CA HIS A 222 -7.69 -17.81 -13.78
C HIS A 222 -6.45 -17.02 -14.25
N THR A 223 -6.14 -17.05 -15.55
CA THR A 223 -5.01 -16.28 -16.09
C THR A 223 -5.20 -14.76 -15.97
N GLY A 224 -6.44 -14.27 -15.95
CA GLY A 224 -6.75 -12.85 -15.72
C GLY A 224 -6.49 -12.46 -14.27
N PHE A 225 -6.90 -13.32 -13.33
CA PHE A 225 -6.62 -13.17 -11.91
C PHE A 225 -5.10 -13.14 -11.63
N VAL A 226 -4.34 -14.11 -12.15
CA VAL A 226 -2.88 -14.18 -11.94
C VAL A 226 -2.18 -12.92 -12.48
N ARG A 227 -2.55 -12.47 -13.70
CA ARG A 227 -2.02 -11.24 -14.29
C ARG A 227 -2.31 -10.01 -13.45
N ALA A 228 -3.52 -9.90 -12.90
CA ALA A 228 -3.89 -8.81 -12.02
C ALA A 228 -3.05 -8.83 -10.73
N MET A 229 -2.98 -9.97 -10.04
CA MET A 229 -2.21 -10.10 -8.80
C MET A 229 -0.71 -9.85 -9.01
N ASP A 230 -0.12 -10.35 -10.09
CA ASP A 230 1.29 -10.11 -10.40
C ASP A 230 1.57 -8.64 -10.74
N SER A 231 0.63 -7.96 -11.40
CA SER A 231 0.77 -6.53 -11.73
C SER A 231 0.55 -5.61 -10.53
N LEU A 232 -0.33 -5.98 -9.60
CA LEU A 232 -0.65 -5.21 -8.40
C LEU A 232 0.37 -5.41 -7.28
N ARG A 233 1.07 -6.56 -7.26
CA ARG A 233 2.06 -6.91 -6.24
C ARG A 233 3.12 -5.82 -6.11
N GLY A 234 3.23 -5.24 -4.92
CA GLY A 234 4.23 -4.21 -4.62
C GLY A 234 4.02 -2.90 -5.35
N MET A 235 2.80 -2.63 -5.82
CA MET A 235 2.41 -1.37 -6.44
C MET A 235 1.42 -0.62 -5.56
N LYS A 236 1.41 0.70 -5.68
CA LYS A 236 0.35 1.59 -5.20
C LYS A 236 -0.38 2.17 -6.40
N LEU A 237 -1.68 2.43 -6.24
CA LEU A 237 -2.47 3.08 -7.27
C LEU A 237 -2.09 4.56 -7.30
N MET A 238 -1.85 5.11 -8.48
CA MET A 238 -1.50 6.50 -8.68
C MET A 238 -2.46 7.14 -9.68
N PHE A 239 -2.96 8.32 -9.35
CA PHE A 239 -3.77 9.17 -10.21
C PHE A 239 -2.96 10.40 -10.61
N LYS A 240 -2.98 10.74 -11.91
CA LYS A 240 -2.43 12.00 -12.42
C LYS A 240 -3.57 12.97 -12.70
N GLY A 241 -3.62 14.07 -11.96
CA GLY A 241 -4.60 15.13 -12.18
C GLY A 241 -4.27 15.95 -13.43
N ASP A 242 -5.30 16.62 -13.96
CA ASP A 242 -5.16 17.53 -15.10
C ASP A 242 -4.31 18.76 -14.76
N ASP A 243 -4.10 19.05 -13.47
CA ASP A 243 -3.19 20.09 -12.96
C ASP A 243 -1.71 19.66 -12.96
N GLY A 244 -1.40 18.48 -13.50
CA GLY A 244 -0.06 17.91 -13.57
C GLY A 244 0.42 17.30 -12.25
N LYS A 245 -0.38 17.36 -11.17
CA LYS A 245 -0.02 16.74 -9.89
C LYS A 245 -0.35 15.26 -9.90
N ALA A 246 0.49 14.49 -9.23
CA ALA A 246 0.26 13.07 -9.00
C ALA A 246 0.00 12.79 -7.53
N VAL A 247 -0.97 11.93 -7.26
CA VAL A 247 -1.29 11.42 -5.92
C VAL A 247 -1.41 9.91 -5.98
N ALA A 248 -1.06 9.22 -4.91
CA ALA A 248 -1.13 7.76 -4.84
C ALA A 248 -1.83 7.28 -3.56
N CYS A 249 -2.46 6.12 -3.63
CA CYS A 249 -3.00 5.41 -2.47
C CYS A 249 -2.50 3.97 -2.47
N SER A 250 -2.32 3.41 -1.28
CA SER A 250 -2.08 1.97 -1.14
C SER A 250 -3.31 1.19 -1.61
N ILE A 251 -3.05 0.08 -2.28
CA ILE A 251 -4.04 -0.96 -2.57
C ILE A 251 -3.82 -2.04 -1.51
N LYS A 252 -4.89 -2.50 -0.85
CA LYS A 252 -4.86 -3.65 0.04
C LYS A 252 -5.66 -4.77 -0.57
#